data_AF-A0A4R3JDH8-F1
#
_entry.id   AF-A0A4R3JDH8-F1
#
_cell.length_a   1.000
_cell.length_b   1.000
_cell.length_c   1.000
_cell.angle_alpha   90.00
_cell.angle_beta   90.00
_cell.angle_gamma   90.00
#
_symmetry.space_group_name_H-M   'P 1'
#
loop_
_entity.id
_entity.type
_entity.pdbx_description
1 polymer ?
#
loop_
_entity_poly.entity_id
_entity_poly.type
_entity_poly.pdbx_seq_one_letter_code
_entity_poly.pdbx_strand_id
1 'polypeptide(L)' 'MNPIWLLRLTRWARRPPGRRMQIVVGAVLVLVLILWGIEHFIGWPDALTPERIPRRVIR' A
#
# COMPACT_ATOMS: atom_id res chain seq x y z
N MET A 1 1.55 -18.03 5.38
CA MET A 1 2.45 -17.24 4.50
C MET A 1 2.65 -18.04 3.22
N ASN A 2 2.35 -17.48 2.04
CA ASN A 2 2.38 -18.23 0.78
C ASN A 2 3.72 -17.98 0.04
N PRO A 3 4.63 -18.96 -0.07
CA PRO A 3 5.96 -18.80 -0.68
C PRO A 3 5.92 -18.44 -2.17
N ILE A 4 4.77 -18.59 -2.83
CA ILE A 4 4.55 -18.17 -4.22
C ILE A 4 4.85 -16.67 -4.42
N TRP A 5 4.59 -15.84 -3.40
CA TRP A 5 4.89 -14.40 -3.47
C TRP A 5 6.40 -14.12 -3.54
N LEU A 6 7.20 -14.84 -2.77
CA LEU A 6 8.67 -14.73 -2.80
C LEU A 6 9.19 -15.12 -4.19
N LEU A 7 8.73 -16.25 -4.74
CA LEU A 7 9.12 -16.69 -6.08
C LEU A 7 8.73 -15.72 -7.20
N ARG A 8 7.65 -14.95 -7.01
CA ARG A 8 7.22 -13.90 -7.94
C ARG A 8 8.13 -12.68 -7.86
N LEU A 9 8.52 -12.25 -6.65
CA LEU A 9 9.47 -11.16 -6.44
C LEU A 9 10.86 -11.49 -6.99
N THR A 10 11.36 -12.71 -6.76
CA THR A 10 12.64 -13.16 -7.34
C THR A 10 12.60 -13.14 -8.87
N ARG A 11 11.46 -13.49 -9.47
CA ARG A 11 11.27 -13.41 -10.92
C ARG A 11 11.31 -11.96 -11.42
N TRP A 12 10.69 -11.02 -10.72
CA TRP A 12 10.75 -9.60 -11.08
C TRP A 12 12.17 -9.04 -11.02
N ALA A 13 12.97 -9.44 -10.02
CA ALA A 13 14.37 -9.03 -9.91
C ALA A 13 15.23 -9.54 -11.08
N ARG A 14 15.00 -10.79 -11.54
CA ARG A 14 15.76 -11.40 -12.65
C ARG A 14 15.25 -10.99 -14.04
N ARG A 15 13.94 -10.79 -14.19
CA ARG A 15 13.26 -10.40 -15.42
C ARG A 15 12.20 -9.36 -15.07
N PRO A 16 12.53 -8.07 -15.21
CA PRO A 16 11.59 -7.02 -14.84
C PRO A 16 10.32 -7.13 -15.68
N PRO A 17 9.14 -6.86 -15.09
CA PRO A 17 7.88 -6.88 -15.82
C PRO A 17 7.88 -5.79 -16.91
N GLY A 18 7.00 -5.92 -17.91
CA GLY A 18 6.96 -4.99 -19.05
C GLY A 18 6.79 -3.52 -18.63
N ARG A 19 7.18 -2.59 -19.52
CA ARG A 19 7.24 -1.13 -19.25
C ARG A 19 5.95 -0.55 -18.66
N ARG A 20 4.77 -1.01 -19.12
CA ARG A 20 3.46 -0.59 -18.56
C ARG A 20 3.33 -0.91 -17.07
N MET A 21 3.71 -2.13 -16.66
CA MET A 21 3.62 -2.56 -15.26
C MET A 21 4.55 -1.75 -14.37
N GLN A 22 5.77 -1.45 -14.84
CA GLN A 22 6.72 -0.62 -14.10
C GLN A 22 6.18 0.79 -13.87
N ILE A 23 5.56 1.39 -14.90
CA ILE A 23 4.92 2.71 -14.78
C ILE A 23 3.79 2.67 -13.76
N VAL A 24 2.93 1.65 -13.81
CA VAL A 24 1.81 1.51 -12.86
C VAL A 24 2.34 1.36 -11.43
N VAL A 25 3.29 0.46 -11.19
CA VAL A 25 3.89 0.25 -9.87
C VAL A 25 4.57 1.52 -9.37
N GLY A 26 5.32 2.20 -10.22
CA GLY A 26 5.97 3.47 -9.89
C GLY A 26 4.97 4.58 -9.57
N ALA A 27 3.91 4.71 -10.36
CA ALA A 27 2.84 5.69 -10.14
C ALA A 27 2.10 5.44 -8.83
N VAL A 28 1.76 4.18 -8.53
CA VAL A 28 1.12 3.79 -7.26
C VAL A 28 2.05 4.09 -6.09
N LEU A 29 3.35 3.77 -6.20
CA LEU A 29 4.31 4.06 -5.14
C LEU A 29 4.43 5.56 -4.87
N VAL A 30 4.54 6.38 -5.92
CA VAL A 30 4.58 7.84 -5.80
C VAL A 30 3.28 8.37 -5.17
N LEU A 31 2.12 7.87 -5.59
CA LEU A 31 0.83 8.26 -5.02
C LEU A 31 0.75 7.99 -3.51
N VAL A 32 1.19 6.80 -3.08
CA VAL A 32 1.22 6.43 -1.66
C VAL A 32 2.19 7.32 -0.88
N LEU A 33 3.37 7.60 -1.42
CA LEU A 33 4.34 8.49 -0.78
C LEU A 33 3.83 9.92 -0.65
N ILE A 34 3.13 10.44 -1.66
CA ILE A 34 2.48 11.75 -1.61
C ILE A 34 1.42 11.76 -0.52
N LEU A 35 0.53 10.75 -0.50
CA LEU A 35 -0.52 10.65 0.51
C LEU A 35 0.06 10.60 1.93
N TRP A 36 1.09 9.76 2.13
CA TRP A 36 1.79 9.66 3.40
C TRP A 36 2.47 10.97 3.81
N GLY A 37 3.09 11.67 2.86
CA GLY A 37 3.68 12.98 3.11
C GLY A 37 2.62 14.00 3.54
N ILE A 38 1.49 14.05 2.84
CA ILE A 38 0.36 14.92 3.20
C ILE A 38 -0.14 14.62 4.62
N GLU A 39 -0.34 13.34 4.95
CA GLU A 39 -0.76 12.90 6.29
C GLU A 39 0.24 13.30 7.38
N HIS A 40 1.54 13.17 7.11
CA HIS A 40 2.59 13.49 8.08
C HIS A 40 2.76 15.00 8.32
N PHE A 41 2.62 15.82 7.27
CA PHE A 41 2.88 17.27 7.36
C PHE A 41 1.64 18.12 7.69
N ILE A 42 0.45 17.75 7.20
CA ILE A 42 -0.79 18.53 7.41
C ILE A 42 -1.60 17.95 8.59
N GLY A 43 -1.37 16.67 8.92
CA GLY A 43 -2.23 15.94 9.85
C GLY A 43 -3.51 15.49 9.15
N TRP A 44 -4.10 14.42 9.67
CA TRP A 44 -5.34 13.87 9.15
C TRP A 44 -6.53 14.54 9.85
N PRO A 45 -7.50 15.12 9.11
CA PRO A 45 -8.64 15.80 9.73
C PRO A 45 -9.53 14.79 10.45
N ASP A 46 -10.11 15.18 11.58
CA ASP A 46 -10.98 14.33 12.41
C ASP A 46 -12.15 13.71 11.64
N ALA A 47 -12.62 14.38 10.58
CA ALA A 47 -13.66 13.88 9.68
C ALA A 47 -13.26 12.60 8.90
N LEU A 48 -11.97 12.33 8.76
CA LEU A 48 -11.44 11.16 8.08
C LEU A 48 -10.78 10.18 9.06
N THR A 49 -10.79 10.46 10.37
CA THR A 49 -10.31 9.54 11.41
C THR A 49 -11.29 8.38 11.54
N PRO A 50 -10.88 7.13 11.27
CA PRO A 50 -11.78 5.99 11.36
C PRO A 50 -12.22 5.77 12.80
N GLU A 51 -13.52 5.77 13.03
CA GLU A 51 -14.10 5.52 14.33
C GLU A 51 -13.87 4.04 14.70
N ARG A 52 -13.19 3.80 15.84
CA ARG A 52 -12.95 2.43 16.31
C ARG A 52 -14.26 1.85 16.81
N ILE A 53 -14.94 1.08 15.96
CA ILE A 53 -16.12 0.31 16.38
C ILE A 53 -15.63 -0.78 17.35
N PRO A 54 -15.99 -0.74 18.65
CA PRO A 54 -15.61 -1.79 19.57
C PRO A 54 -16.27 -3.09 19.10
N ARG A 55 -15.44 -4.11 18.83
CA ARG A 55 -15.93 -5.45 18.51
C ARG A 55 -16.63 -6.00 19.74
N ARG A 56 -17.96 -5.83 19.82
CA ARG A 56 -18.79 -6.41 20.87
C ARG A 56 -18.71 -7.92 20.71
N VAL A 57 -17.88 -8.56 21.54
CA VAL A 57 -17.87 -10.02 21.66
C VAL A 57 -19.17 -10.39 22.36
N ILE A 58 -20.16 -10.81 21.58
CA ILE A 58 -21.37 -11.42 22.11
C ILE A 58 -20.94 -12.80 22.61
N ARG A 59 -21.01 -12.99 23.93
CA ARG A 59 -20.66 -14.23 24.63
C ARG A 59 -21.87 -15.15 24.69
#